data_AF-A0A4R3IDY9-F1
#
_entry.id   AF-A0A4R3IDY9-F1
#
_cell.length_a   1.000
_cell.length_b   1.000
_cell.length_c   1.000
_cell.angle_alpha   90.00
_cell.angle_beta   90.00
_cell.angle_gamma   90.00
#
_symmetry.space_group_name_H-M   'P 1'
#
loop_
_entity.id
_entity.type
_entity.pdbx_description
1 polymer ?
#
loop_
_entity_poly.entity_id
_entity_poly.type
_entity_poly.pdbx_seq_one_letter_code
_entity_poly.pdbx_strand_id
1 'polypeptide(L)'
;MSKGQSLQDPFLNALRKERIPVSIFLVNGIKLQGQIESFDQFVILLKNTVSQMVYKHAISTVVPARNVKISMDGEESVTIE
;
A
#
# COMPACT_ATOMS: atom_id res chain seq x y z
N MET A 1 -3.16 3.52 -19.77
CA MET A 1 -2.93 3.36 -18.32
C MET A 1 -3.72 2.16 -17.84
N SER A 2 -3.07 1.12 -17.33
CA SER A 2 -3.77 -0.03 -16.74
C SER A 2 -4.55 0.44 -15.51
N LYS A 3 -5.88 0.26 -15.51
CA LYS A 3 -6.77 0.67 -14.41
C LYS A 3 -6.40 0.09 -13.03
N GLY A 4 -5.55 -0.96 -12.99
CA GLY A 4 -5.06 -1.54 -11.72
C GLY A 4 -3.96 -0.74 -11.02
N GLN A 5 -3.16 0.05 -11.77
CA GLN A 5 -2.09 0.87 -11.16
C GLN A 5 -2.67 2.09 -10.43
N SER A 6 -3.82 2.62 -10.88
CA SER A 6 -4.38 3.88 -10.39
C SER A 6 -4.83 3.83 -8.93
N LEU A 7 -5.10 2.65 -8.37
CA LEU A 7 -5.40 2.48 -6.94
C LEU A 7 -4.16 2.12 -6.11
N GLN A 8 -3.25 1.32 -6.68
CA GLN A 8 -2.15 0.71 -5.94
C GLN A 8 -1.17 1.77 -5.41
N ASP A 9 -0.67 2.66 -6.28
CA ASP A 9 0.35 3.61 -5.89
C ASP A 9 -0.18 4.65 -4.89
N PRO A 10 -1.37 5.26 -5.08
CA PRO A 10 -1.96 6.15 -4.07
C PRO A 10 -2.17 5.46 -2.73
N PHE A 11 -2.65 4.22 -2.71
CA PHE A 11 -2.86 3.46 -1.49
C PHE A 11 -1.55 3.18 -0.74
N LEU A 12 -0.55 2.62 -1.42
CA LEU A 12 0.76 2.32 -0.79
C LEU A 12 1.47 3.60 -0.35
N ASN A 13 1.33 4.69 -1.11
CA ASN A 13 1.93 5.98 -0.76
C ASN A 13 1.26 6.62 0.45
N ALA A 14 -0.06 6.53 0.59
CA ALA A 14 -0.77 7.00 1.77
C ALA A 14 -0.32 6.25 3.03
N LEU A 15 -0.26 4.91 2.96
CA LEU A 15 0.26 4.06 4.04
C LEU A 15 1.68 4.42 4.45
N ARG A 16 2.56 4.66 3.48
CA ARG A 16 3.96 5.06 3.69
C ARG A 16 4.08 6.45 4.33
N LYS A 17 3.42 7.46 3.75
CA LYS A 17 3.50 8.85 4.23
C LYS A 17 2.98 8.99 5.66
N GLU A 18 1.85 8.35 5.96
CA GLU A 18 1.23 8.40 7.29
C GLU A 18 1.81 7.39 8.30
N ARG A 19 2.79 6.59 7.86
CA ARG A 19 3.41 5.51 8.67
C ARG A 19 2.37 4.61 9.33
N ILE A 20 1.36 4.23 8.56
CA ILE A 20 0.27 3.39 9.06
C ILE A 20 0.81 1.96 9.26
N PRO A 21 0.64 1.35 10.45
CA PRO A 21 0.94 -0.06 10.64
C PRO A 21 0.06 -0.92 9.73
N VAL A 22 0.67 -1.89 9.05
CA VAL A 22 0.00 -2.81 8.12
C VAL A 22 0.24 -4.26 8.52
N SER A 23 -0.74 -5.09 8.20
CA SER A 23 -0.58 -6.55 8.10
C SER A 23 -0.56 -6.95 6.63
N ILE A 24 0.54 -7.54 6.18
CA ILE A 24 0.69 -8.08 4.83
C ILE A 24 0.51 -9.60 4.93
N PHE A 25 -0.51 -10.13 4.26
CA PHE A 25 -0.75 -11.55 4.14
C PHE A 25 -0.12 -12.04 2.85
N LEU A 26 0.66 -13.12 2.95
CA LEU A 26 1.27 -13.77 1.81
C LEU A 26 0.33 -14.86 1.26
N VAL A 27 0.54 -15.25 0.00
CA VAL A 27 -0.25 -16.30 -0.68
C VAL A 27 -0.13 -17.67 0.01
N ASN A 28 0.95 -17.91 0.75
CA ASN A 28 1.14 -19.13 1.55
C ASN A 28 0.53 -19.04 2.96
N GLY A 29 -0.18 -17.95 3.29
CA GLY A 29 -0.84 -17.74 4.58
C GLY A 29 0.02 -17.10 5.67
N ILE A 30 1.32 -16.88 5.43
CA ILE A 30 2.18 -16.16 6.40
C ILE A 30 1.73 -14.70 6.52
N LYS A 31 1.70 -14.20 7.75
CA LYS A 31 1.39 -12.80 8.08
C LYS A 31 2.66 -12.05 8.47
N LEU A 32 2.96 -10.99 7.74
CA LEU A 32 4.00 -10.01 8.09
C LEU A 32 3.35 -8.76 8.67
N GLN A 33 4.00 -8.13 9.65
CA GLN A 33 3.53 -6.90 10.26
C GLN A 33 4.65 -5.87 10.32
N GLY A 34 4.30 -4.61 10.07
CA GLY A 34 5.25 -3.50 10.05
C GLY A 34 4.65 -2.24 9.46
N GLN A 35 5.51 -1.33 9.01
CA GLN A 35 5.15 -0.12 8.28
C GLN A 35 5.81 -0.15 6.90
N ILE A 36 5.14 0.41 5.89
CA ILE A 36 5.74 0.54 4.56
C ILE A 36 6.78 1.66 4.61
N GLU A 37 8.04 1.30 4.37
CA GLU A 37 9.17 2.23 4.31
C GLU A 37 9.30 2.82 2.89
N SER A 38 9.25 1.95 1.88
CA SER A 38 9.28 2.31 0.45
C SER A 38 8.64 1.19 -0.39
N PHE A 39 8.40 1.45 -1.67
CA PHE A 39 7.94 0.45 -2.64
C PHE A 39 8.32 0.88 -4.05
N ASP A 40 8.36 -0.09 -4.96
CA ASP A 40 8.46 0.14 -6.39
C ASP A 40 7.39 -0.68 -7.13
N GLN A 41 7.56 -0.91 -8.44
CA GLN A 41 6.61 -1.68 -9.24
C GLN A 41 6.43 -3.13 -8.76
N PHE A 42 7.45 -3.77 -8.17
CA PHE A 42 7.49 -5.21 -7.90
C PHE A 42 7.64 -5.57 -6.42
N VAL A 43 8.18 -4.68 -5.59
CA VAL A 43 8.46 -4.95 -4.17
C VAL A 43 7.92 -3.88 -3.24
N ILE A 44 7.75 -4.26 -1.98
CA ILE A 44 7.48 -3.38 -0.83
C ILE A 44 8.59 -3.59 0.19
N LEU A 45 9.19 -2.51 0.69
CA LEU A 45 10.08 -2.55 1.83
C LEU A 45 9.25 -2.36 3.11
N LEU A 46 9.17 -3.42 3.92
CA LEU A 46 8.41 -3.45 5.16
C LEU A 46 9.36 -3.31 6.35
N LYS A 47 9.13 -2.29 7.19
CA LYS A 47 9.90 -2.06 8.41
C LYS A 47 9.19 -2.61 9.64
N ASN A 48 9.86 -3.47 10.38
CA ASN A 48 9.55 -3.79 11.78
C ASN A 48 10.81 -3.53 12.64
N THR A 49 11.31 -4.52 13.37
CA THR A 49 12.67 -4.50 13.95
C THR A 49 13.74 -4.28 12.87
N VAL A 50 13.57 -4.92 11.71
CA VAL A 50 14.47 -4.77 10.55
C VAL A 50 13.68 -4.35 9.31
N SER A 51 14.37 -3.87 8.28
CA SER A 51 13.76 -3.62 6.97
C SER A 51 13.88 -4.90 6.14
N GLN A 52 12.75 -5.39 5.63
CA GLN A 52 12.70 -6.59 4.81
C GLN A 52 11.98 -6.29 3.49
N MET A 53 12.50 -6.83 2.40
CA MET A 53 11.90 -6.71 1.07
C MET A 53 10.87 -7.81 0.86
N VAL A 54 9.66 -7.43 0.43
CA VAL A 54 8.56 -8.35 0.14
C VAL A 54 8.15 -8.21 -1.32
N TYR A 55 8.23 -9.29 -2.09
CA TYR A 55 7.79 -9.30 -3.49
C TYR A 55 6.27 -9.31 -3.59
N LYS A 56 5.71 -8.42 -4.43
CA LYS A 56 4.25 -8.27 -4.60
C LYS A 56 3.56 -9.53 -5.10
N HIS A 57 4.22 -10.36 -5.91
CA HIS A 57 3.65 -11.64 -6.37
C HIS A 57 3.40 -12.64 -5.23
N ALA A 58 4.10 -12.50 -4.10
CA ALA A 58 3.92 -13.34 -2.93
C ALA A 58 2.84 -12.79 -1.99
N ILE A 59 2.35 -11.58 -2.21
CA ILE A 59 1.36 -10.92 -1.36
C ILE A 59 -0.05 -11.26 -1.85
N SER A 60 -0.91 -11.73 -0.94
CA SER A 60 -2.34 -11.89 -1.20
C SER A 60 -3.14 -10.66 -0.80
N THR A 61 -2.82 -10.02 0.34
CA THR A 61 -3.58 -8.86 0.83
C THR A 61 -2.73 -7.95 1.72
N VAL A 62 -2.99 -6.64 1.66
CA VAL A 62 -2.41 -5.62 2.55
C VAL A 62 -3.55 -4.97 3.35
N VAL A 63 -3.52 -5.12 4.67
CA VAL A 63 -4.57 -4.64 5.58
C VAL A 63 -4.00 -3.55 6.49
N PRO A 64 -4.50 -2.30 6.45
CA PRO A 64 -4.06 -1.25 7.35
C PRO A 64 -4.70 -1.38 8.74
N ALA A 65 -4.00 -0.93 9.78
CA ALA A 65 -4.52 -0.92 11.15
C ALA A 65 -5.65 0.11 11.38
N ARG A 66 -5.84 1.03 10.44
CA ARG A 66 -6.94 2.01 10.41
C ARG A 66 -7.32 2.34 8.98
N ASN A 67 -8.51 2.89 8.78
CA ASN A 67 -8.95 3.35 7.47
C ASN A 67 -8.01 4.42 6.90
N VAL A 68 -7.76 4.33 5.60
CA VAL A 68 -6.88 5.24 4.85
C VAL A 68 -7.74 6.06 3.90
N LYS A 69 -7.52 7.37 3.86
CA LYS A 69 -8.12 8.23 2.82
C LYS A 69 -7.21 8.19 1.61
N ILE A 70 -7.72 7.67 0.50
CA ILE A 70 -6.99 7.62 -0.77
C ILE A 70 -7.43 8.81 -1.60
N SER A 71 -6.56 9.80 -1.74
CA SER A 71 -6.76 10.84 -2.76
C SER A 71 -6.39 10.25 -4.11
N MET A 72 -7.40 9.99 -4.95
CA MET A 72 -7.16 9.71 -6.36
C MET A 72 -6.88 11.05 -7.03
N ASP A 73 -5.62 11.35 -7.32
CA ASP A 73 -5.27 12.52 -8.13
C ASP A 73 -5.86 12.31 -9.54
N GLY A 74 -7.04 12.89 -9.80
CA GLY A 74 -7.75 12.75 -11.07
C GLY A 74 -9.25 13.08 -11.12
N GLU A 75 -9.94 13.34 -10.01
CA GLU A 75 -11.27 13.97 -10.05
C GLU A 75 -11.14 15.47 -9.81
N GLU A 76 -11.03 16.24 -10.90
CA GLU A 76 -11.37 17.66 -10.88
C GLU A 76 -12.79 17.79 -10.32
N SER A 77 -12.92 18.47 -9.19
CA SER A 77 -14.20 18.90 -8.64
C SER A 77 -14.89 19.80 -9.67
N VAL A 78 -15.77 19.25 -10.48
CA VAL A 78 -16.72 20.06 -11.26
C VAL A 78 -17.73 20.62 -10.26
N THR A 79 -17.55 21.87 -9.87
CA THR A 79 -18.61 22.66 -9.25
C THR A 79 -19.68 22.88 -10.32
N ILE A 80 -20.80 22.17 -10.22
CA ILE A 80 -22.01 22.53 -10.96
C ILE A 80 -22.74 23.56 -10.10
N GLU A 81 -22.80 24.80 -10.57
CA GLU A 81 -23.77 25.81 -10.10
C GLU A 81 -25.20 25.43 -10.52
#